data_AF-A0A931U273-F1
#
_entry.id   AF-A0A931U273-F1
#
_cell.length_a   1.000
_cell.length_b   1.000
_cell.length_c   1.000
_cell.angle_alpha   90.00
_cell.angle_beta   90.00
_cell.angle_gamma   90.00
#
_symmetry.space_group_name_H-M   'P 1'
#
loop_
_entity.id
_entity.type
_entity.pdbx_description
1 polymer ?
#
loop_
_entity_poly.entity_id
_entity_poly.type
_entity_poly.pdbx_seq_one_letter_code
_entity_poly.pdbx_strand_id
1 'polypeptide(L)'
;MSDRKGELTVREAGRLGGETTKRRHGVEHYSRIGKKGGRALAEERGPEFYAAIGKKGGDSVKARRGSEFFAQIGRKGGSVVKARHGAEFYRQVGQKGGRTAKKGKETVSEHVA
;
A
#
# COMPACT_ATOMS: atom_id res chain seq x y z
N MET A 1 40.41 -7.10 34.36
CA MET A 1 39.28 -6.29 33.88
C MET A 1 38.95 -6.78 32.49
N SER A 2 37.98 -7.69 32.33
CA SER A 2 37.65 -8.23 31.01
C SER A 2 36.93 -7.18 30.18
N ASP A 3 37.53 -6.83 29.04
CA ASP A 3 36.95 -6.02 27.99
C ASP A 3 35.63 -6.64 27.52
N ARG A 4 34.51 -6.12 28.04
CA ARG A 4 33.20 -6.30 27.40
C ARG A 4 33.18 -5.44 26.16
N LYS A 5 33.83 -5.93 25.10
CA LYS A 5 33.62 -5.50 23.72
C LYS A 5 32.12 -5.68 23.47
N GLY A 6 31.36 -4.59 23.59
CA GLY A 6 29.89 -4.62 23.65
C GLY A 6 29.32 -5.49 22.55
N GLU A 7 28.70 -6.61 22.92
CA GLU A 7 28.12 -7.56 21.98
C GLU A 7 27.02 -6.85 21.19
N LEU A 8 27.29 -6.67 19.90
CA LEU A 8 26.40 -6.01 18.98
C LEU A 8 25.22 -6.94 18.72
N THR A 9 23.99 -6.52 19.05
CA THR A 9 22.83 -7.38 18.84
C THR A 9 22.60 -7.60 17.35
N VAL A 10 21.97 -8.73 16.97
CA VAL A 10 21.63 -9.03 15.56
C VAL A 10 20.83 -7.88 14.93
N ARG A 11 19.93 -7.26 15.70
CA ARG A 11 19.14 -6.12 15.27
C ARG A 11 20.00 -4.88 14.99
N GLU A 12 20.96 -4.59 15.86
CA GLU A 12 21.88 -3.46 15.69
C GLU A 12 22.82 -3.69 14.52
N ALA A 13 23.32 -4.93 14.34
CA ALA A 13 24.15 -5.31 13.21
C ALA A 13 23.39 -5.14 11.89
N GLY A 14 22.13 -5.59 11.83
CA GLY A 14 21.26 -5.39 10.67
C GLY A 14 21.01 -3.93 10.35
N ARG A 15 20.76 -3.10 11.38
CA ARG A 15 20.58 -1.65 11.21
C ARG A 15 21.85 -0.98 10.67
N LEU A 16 23.01 -1.26 11.26
CA LEU A 16 24.30 -0.70 10.84
C LEU A 16 24.66 -1.14 9.41
N GLY A 17 24.38 -2.39 9.05
CA GLY A 17 24.53 -2.89 7.69
C GLY A 17 23.65 -2.13 6.70
N GLY A 18 22.37 -1.93 7.02
CA GLY A 18 21.44 -1.16 6.20
C GLY A 18 21.86 0.29 6.00
N GLU A 19 22.27 0.97 7.08
CA GLU A 19 22.78 2.34 7.04
C GLU A 19 24.06 2.45 6.21
N THR A 20 24.99 1.50 6.36
CA THR A 20 26.23 1.47 5.58
C THR A 20 25.94 1.27 4.09
N THR A 21 25.06 0.32 3.75
CA THR A 21 24.58 0.09 2.37
C THR A 21 23.90 1.34 1.80
N LYS A 22 23.09 2.03 2.60
CA LYS A 22 22.41 3.27 2.20
C LYS A 22 23.40 4.40 1.93
N ARG A 23 24.41 4.60 2.77
CA ARG A 23 25.47 5.58 2.52
C ARG A 23 26.26 5.25 1.25
N ARG A 24 26.53 3.96 1.00
CA ARG A 24 27.35 3.52 -0.14
C ARG A 24 26.63 3.58 -1.48
N HIS A 25 25.34 3.23 -1.51
CA HIS A 25 24.61 3.04 -2.76
C HIS A 25 23.41 3.98 -2.95
N GLY A 26 23.04 4.75 -1.93
CA GLY A 26 21.95 5.71 -1.99
C GLY A 26 20.56 5.08 -2.10
N VAL A 27 19.56 5.94 -2.29
CA VAL A 27 18.14 5.56 -2.37
C VAL A 27 17.80 4.81 -3.66
N GLU A 28 18.46 5.14 -4.76
CA GLU A 28 18.26 4.49 -6.07
C GLU A 28 18.54 2.99 -6.01
N HIS A 29 19.53 2.57 -5.21
CA HIS A 29 19.81 1.15 -5.01
C HIS A 29 18.60 0.41 -4.44
N TYR A 30 17.98 0.93 -3.39
CA TYR A 30 16.81 0.33 -2.77
C TYR A 30 15.60 0.32 -3.70
N SER A 31 15.40 1.42 -4.44
CA SER A 31 14.35 1.49 -5.47
C SER A 31 14.54 0.41 -6.54
N ARG A 32 15.77 0.23 -7.02
CA ARG A 32 16.09 -0.76 -8.06
C ARG A 32 15.91 -2.19 -7.58
N ILE A 33 16.44 -2.54 -6.41
CA ILE A 33 16.30 -3.91 -5.86
C ILE A 33 14.84 -4.21 -5.49
N GLY A 34 14.10 -3.23 -4.97
CA GLY A 34 12.67 -3.35 -4.69
C GLY A 34 11.86 -3.61 -5.97
N LYS A 35 12.11 -2.86 -7.04
CA LYS A 35 11.49 -3.09 -8.36
C LYS A 35 11.84 -4.47 -8.94
N LYS A 36 13.08 -4.92 -8.77
CA LYS A 36 13.51 -6.25 -9.23
C LYS A 36 12.78 -7.36 -8.45
N GLY A 37 12.77 -7.28 -7.12
CA GLY A 37 12.08 -8.26 -6.28
C GLY A 37 10.57 -8.28 -6.50
N GLY A 38 9.95 -7.11 -6.65
CA GLY A 38 8.52 -7.00 -6.95
C GLY A 38 8.14 -7.61 -8.30
N ARG A 39 8.96 -7.41 -9.35
CA ARG A 39 8.71 -8.04 -10.66
C ARG A 39 8.85 -9.56 -10.59
N ALA A 40 9.89 -10.06 -9.95
CA ALA A 40 10.07 -11.51 -9.76
C ALA A 40 8.88 -12.14 -9.00
N LEU A 41 8.41 -11.49 -7.92
CA LEU A 41 7.24 -11.95 -7.19
C LEU A 41 5.95 -11.90 -8.02
N ALA A 42 5.77 -10.86 -8.84
CA ALA A 42 4.61 -10.74 -9.71
C ALA A 42 4.59 -11.82 -10.80
N GLU A 43 5.74 -12.15 -11.37
CA GLU A 43 5.89 -13.24 -12.33
C GLU A 43 5.64 -14.61 -11.67
N GLU A 44 6.16 -14.85 -10.46
CA GLU A 44 6.03 -16.13 -9.76
C GLU A 44 4.63 -16.36 -9.16
N ARG A 45 4.04 -15.33 -8.55
CA ARG A 45 2.85 -15.47 -7.68
C ARG A 45 1.58 -14.86 -8.27
N GLY A 46 1.71 -14.04 -9.32
CA GLY A 46 0.58 -13.45 -10.01
C GLY A 46 -0.21 -12.42 -9.18
N PRO A 47 -1.35 -11.94 -9.73
CA PRO A 47 -2.13 -10.85 -9.14
C PRO A 47 -2.85 -11.24 -7.84
N GLU A 48 -3.28 -12.50 -7.69
CA GLU A 48 -4.00 -12.97 -6.51
C GLU A 48 -3.16 -12.86 -5.22
N PHE A 49 -1.86 -13.10 -5.33
CA PHE A 49 -0.94 -12.91 -4.22
C PHE A 49 -0.91 -11.46 -3.74
N TYR A 50 -0.86 -10.51 -4.68
CA TYR A 50 -0.88 -9.07 -4.35
C TYR A 50 -2.22 -8.63 -3.76
N ALA A 51 -3.33 -9.17 -4.27
CA ALA A 51 -4.65 -8.95 -3.69
C ALA A 51 -4.73 -9.45 -2.23
N ALA A 52 -4.22 -10.65 -1.97
CA ALA A 52 -4.21 -11.26 -0.65
C ALA A 52 -3.35 -10.46 0.36
N ILE A 53 -2.12 -10.09 0.01
CA ILE A 53 -1.26 -9.29 0.90
C ILE A 53 -1.81 -7.87 1.10
N GLY A 54 -2.43 -7.28 0.06
CA GLY A 54 -3.08 -5.99 0.14
C GLY A 54 -4.26 -6.00 1.10
N LYS A 55 -5.12 -7.02 0.99
CA LYS A 55 -6.25 -7.25 1.91
C LYS A 55 -5.77 -7.42 3.35
N LYS A 56 -4.79 -8.31 3.58
CA LYS A 56 -4.20 -8.55 4.90
C LYS A 56 -3.62 -7.28 5.52
N GLY A 57 -2.94 -6.45 4.72
CA GLY A 57 -2.43 -5.16 5.14
C GLY A 57 -3.55 -4.19 5.52
N GLY A 58 -4.58 -4.09 4.69
CA GLY A 58 -5.77 -3.28 4.94
C GLY A 58 -6.51 -3.67 6.22
N ASP A 59 -6.72 -4.97 6.43
CA ASP A 59 -7.38 -5.51 7.62
C ASP A 59 -6.57 -5.21 8.89
N SER A 60 -5.24 -5.34 8.82
CA SER A 60 -4.35 -5.01 9.93
C SER A 60 -4.41 -3.52 10.29
N VAL A 61 -4.46 -2.64 9.28
CA VAL A 61 -4.62 -1.19 9.49
C VAL A 61 -5.98 -0.88 10.08
N LYS A 62 -7.05 -1.49 9.57
CA LYS A 62 -8.42 -1.33 10.08
C LYS A 62 -8.54 -1.76 11.53
N ALA A 63 -7.98 -2.92 11.90
CA ALA A 63 -7.97 -3.39 13.28
C ALA A 63 -7.24 -2.41 14.22
N ARG A 64 -6.11 -1.84 13.78
CA ARG A 64 -5.31 -0.93 14.62
C ARG A 64 -5.84 0.49 14.69
N ARG A 65 -6.43 1.01 13.61
CA ARG A 65 -6.72 2.44 13.42
C ARG A 65 -8.21 2.75 13.27
N GLY A 66 -9.06 1.74 13.12
CA GLY A 66 -10.50 1.91 12.95
C GLY A 66 -10.91 2.51 11.61
N SER A 67 -12.22 2.72 11.44
CA SER A 67 -12.83 3.30 10.25
C SER A 67 -12.53 4.79 10.05
N GLU A 68 -12.39 5.54 11.15
CA GLU A 68 -12.07 6.98 11.11
C GLU A 68 -10.77 7.28 10.39
N PHE A 69 -9.77 6.39 10.51
CA PHE A 69 -8.53 6.52 9.76
C PHE A 69 -8.74 6.48 8.24
N PHE A 70 -9.59 5.57 7.76
CA PHE A 70 -9.92 5.47 6.34
C PHE A 70 -10.71 6.68 5.85
N ALA A 71 -11.63 7.19 6.67
CA ALA A 71 -12.34 8.43 6.37
C ALA A 71 -11.38 9.62 6.26
N GLN A 72 -10.41 9.73 7.19
CA GLN A 72 -9.41 10.80 7.18
C GLN A 72 -8.51 10.75 5.95
N ILE A 73 -7.93 9.58 5.62
CA ILE A 73 -7.07 9.45 4.43
C ILE A 73 -7.87 9.65 3.14
N GLY A 74 -9.13 9.22 3.11
CA GLY A 74 -10.05 9.46 2.00
C GLY A 74 -10.33 10.94 1.80
N ARG A 75 -10.64 11.68 2.87
CA ARG A 75 -10.81 13.15 2.83
C ARG A 75 -9.54 13.86 2.33
N LYS A 76 -8.37 13.44 2.82
CA LYS A 76 -7.07 14.02 2.43
C LYS A 76 -6.72 13.75 0.96
N GLY A 77 -6.89 12.51 0.50
CA GLY A 77 -6.72 12.20 -0.93
C GLY A 77 -7.72 12.98 -1.77
N GLY A 78 -8.94 13.11 -1.26
CA GLY A 78 -10.02 13.79 -1.93
C GLY A 78 -9.73 15.28 -2.15
N SER A 79 -9.27 15.98 -1.10
CA SER A 79 -8.93 17.40 -1.19
C SER A 79 -7.79 17.68 -2.18
N VAL A 80 -6.76 16.82 -2.24
CA VAL A 80 -5.66 16.93 -3.20
C VAL A 80 -6.17 16.81 -4.64
N VAL A 81 -7.01 15.81 -4.91
CA VAL A 81 -7.60 15.62 -6.24
C VAL A 81 -8.52 16.79 -6.61
N LYS A 82 -9.29 17.32 -5.65
CA LYS A 82 -10.18 18.47 -5.87
C LYS A 82 -9.38 19.72 -6.23
N ALA A 83 -8.27 19.95 -5.53
CA ALA A 83 -7.37 21.07 -5.82
C ALA A 83 -6.74 20.96 -7.22
N ARG A 84 -6.43 19.75 -7.69
CA ARG A 84 -5.80 19.51 -9.00
C ARG A 84 -6.77 19.52 -10.17
N HIS A 85 -7.97 18.96 -10.01
CA HIS A 85 -8.89 18.66 -11.12
C HIS A 85 -10.27 19.32 -11.00
N GLY A 86 -10.53 20.05 -9.91
CA GLY A 86 -11.79 20.76 -9.70
C GLY A 86 -13.00 19.85 -9.47
N ALA A 87 -14.19 20.45 -9.48
CA ALA A 87 -15.45 19.77 -9.15
C ALA A 87 -15.94 18.82 -10.27
N GLU A 88 -15.61 19.11 -11.53
CA GLU A 88 -16.03 18.32 -12.69
C GLU A 88 -15.46 16.90 -12.68
N PHE A 89 -14.21 16.74 -12.21
CA PHE A 89 -13.60 15.44 -12.03
C PHE A 89 -14.37 14.57 -11.02
N TYR A 90 -14.81 15.15 -9.89
CA TYR A 90 -15.61 14.44 -8.90
C TYR A 90 -16.97 14.03 -9.41
N ARG A 91 -17.62 14.89 -10.20
CA ARG A 91 -18.89 14.58 -10.84
C ARG A 91 -18.73 13.37 -11.76
N GLN A 92 -17.67 13.33 -12.56
CA GLN A 92 -17.40 12.22 -13.47
C GLN A 92 -17.06 10.91 -12.74
N VAL A 93 -16.20 10.97 -11.71
CA VAL A 93 -15.84 9.79 -10.89
C VAL A 93 -17.05 9.28 -10.11
N GLY A 94 -17.85 10.16 -9.52
CA GLY A 94 -19.08 9.82 -8.82
C GLY A 94 -20.13 9.17 -9.74
N GLN A 95 -20.30 9.70 -10.95
CA GLN A 95 -21.17 9.10 -11.97
C GLN A 95 -20.68 7.70 -12.37
N LYS A 96 -19.37 7.52 -12.58
CA LYS A 96 -18.78 6.20 -12.90
C LYS A 96 -18.99 5.22 -11.75
N GLY A 97 -18.68 5.59 -10.51
CA GLY A 97 -18.88 4.74 -9.33
C GLY A 97 -20.34 4.37 -9.09
N GLY A 98 -21.26 5.33 -9.24
CA GLY A 98 -22.70 5.11 -9.12
C GLY A 98 -23.26 4.18 -10.19
N ARG A 99 -22.78 4.27 -11.44
CA ARG A 99 -23.18 3.36 -12.53
C ARG A 99 -22.72 1.93 -12.29
N THR A 100 -21.51 1.73 -11.76
CA THR A 100 -21.00 0.38 -11.42
C THR A 100 -21.81 -0.24 -10.27
N ALA A 101 -22.19 0.55 -9.27
CA ALA A 101 -23.04 0.10 -8.17
C ALA A 101 -24.48 -0.25 -8.62
N LYS A 102 -25.03 0.49 -9.59
CA LYS A 102 -26.34 0.17 -10.19
C LYS A 102 -26.29 -1.11 -11.02
N LYS A 103 -25.30 -1.26 -11.90
CA LYS A 103 -25.10 -2.48 -12.70
C LYS A 103 -24.93 -3.73 -11.82
N GLY A 104 -24.17 -3.63 -10.73
CA GLY A 104 -24.01 -4.76 -9.80
C GLY A 104 -25.29 -5.13 -9.04
N LYS A 105 -26.26 -4.21 -8.89
CA LYS A 105 -27.57 -4.52 -8.29
C LYS A 105 -28.55 -5.11 -9.31
N GLU A 106 -28.50 -4.64 -10.56
CA GLU A 106 -29.30 -5.18 -11.67
C GLU A 106 -28.88 -6.62 -11.99
N THR A 107 -27.58 -6.91 -12.10
CA THR A 107 -27.10 -8.28 -12.41
C THR A 107 -27.40 -9.29 -11.30
N VAL A 108 -27.41 -8.86 -10.03
CA VAL A 108 -27.76 -9.72 -8.88
C VAL A 108 -29.27 -9.96 -8.81
N SER A 109 -30.08 -9.01 -9.25
CA SER A 109 -31.54 -9.18 -9.35
C SER A 109 -31.94 -10.10 -10.50
N GLU A 110 -31.15 -10.18 -11.57
CA GLU A 110 -31.43 -10.97 -12.77
C GLU A 110 -31.02 -12.46 -12.65
N HIS A 111 -30.12 -12.79 -11.72
CA HIS A 111 -29.70 -14.17 -11.44
C HIS A 111 -30.46 -14.83 -10.26
N VAL A 112 -31.40 -14.10 -9.63
CA VAL A 112 -32.21 -14.56 -8.49
C VAL A 112 -33.71 -14.62 -8.85
N ALA A 113 -34.08 -14.33 -10.10
CA ALA A 113 -35.43 -14.46 -10.67
C ALA A 113 -35.48 -15.62 -11.66
#